data_AF-A0A7W0XWT6-F1
#
_entry.id   AF-A0A7W0XWT6-F1
#
_cell.length_a   1.000
_cell.length_b   1.000
_cell.length_c   1.000
_cell.angle_alpha   90.00
_cell.angle_beta   90.00
_cell.angle_gamma   90.00
#
_symmetry.space_group_name_H-M   'P 1'
#
loop_
_entity.id
_entity.type
_entity.pdbx_description
1 polymer ?
#
loop_
_entity_poly.entity_id
_entity_poly.type
_entity_poly.pdbx_seq_one_letter_code
_entity_poly.pdbx_strand_id
1 'polypeptide(L)'
;MGHREVLGGWPDVAEAAGTADVALAHHVTYNVPDLGPFVRALDAAARHRVVIEMTAVHPNVPTRDLWQRFHGLDRPSGPDADLCLEVVRECGFDVAVQRWQRPGRRTDRAVTVAFLRKRLCLPYDAEPAVDAALPAGYEFDLRDVVTFWWDT
;
A
#
# COMPACT_ATOMS: atom_id res chain seq x y z
N MET A 1 -3.42 18.97 20.43
CA MET A 1 -4.06 17.80 19.78
C MET A 1 -3.54 16.56 20.49
N GLY A 2 -4.44 15.72 21.00
CA GLY A 2 -4.06 14.44 21.59
C GLY A 2 -4.07 13.36 20.53
N HIS A 3 -3.11 12.45 20.58
CA HIS A 3 -3.16 11.19 19.83
C HIS A 3 -3.12 10.04 20.83
N ARG A 4 -3.68 8.89 20.44
CA ARG A 4 -3.60 7.64 21.19
C ARG A 4 -3.14 6.55 20.23
N GLU A 5 -2.22 5.73 20.68
CA GLU A 5 -1.72 4.57 19.95
C GLU A 5 -2.17 3.29 20.66
N VAL A 6 -2.44 2.25 19.88
CA VAL A 6 -2.78 0.92 20.39
C VAL A 6 -1.82 -0.08 19.76
N LEU A 7 -1.11 -0.83 20.59
CA LEU A 7 -0.11 -1.79 20.14
C LEU A 7 -0.76 -3.12 19.77
N GLY A 8 -0.55 -3.56 18.53
CA GLY A 8 -0.94 -4.88 18.03
C GLY A 8 -1.37 -4.87 16.57
N GLY A 9 -1.77 -6.04 16.07
CA GLY A 9 -2.27 -6.21 14.71
C GLY A 9 -3.75 -5.88 14.61
N TRP A 10 -4.16 -5.24 13.52
CA TRP A 10 -5.56 -5.19 13.14
C TRP A 10 -5.97 -6.51 12.46
N PRO A 11 -7.14 -7.10 12.75
CA PRO A 11 -8.24 -6.60 13.58
C PRO A 11 -8.17 -6.98 15.07
N ASP A 12 -7.15 -7.70 15.53
CA ASP A 12 -7.06 -8.24 16.89
C ASP A 12 -7.18 -7.19 18.01
N VAL A 13 -6.78 -5.96 17.74
CA VAL A 13 -6.84 -4.84 18.70
C VAL A 13 -7.98 -3.85 18.46
N ALA A 14 -8.96 -4.19 17.61
CA ALA A 14 -10.06 -3.28 17.25
C ALA A 14 -10.89 -2.83 18.46
N GLU A 15 -11.20 -3.74 19.39
CA GLU A 15 -11.93 -3.40 20.62
C GLU A 15 -11.16 -2.40 21.50
N ALA A 16 -9.84 -2.61 21.64
CA ALA A 16 -8.98 -1.72 22.40
C ALA A 16 -8.82 -0.34 21.74
N ALA A 17 -8.84 -0.29 20.40
CA ALA A 17 -8.84 0.94 19.62
C ALA A 17 -10.14 1.74 19.76
N GLY A 18 -11.28 1.05 19.95
CA GLY A 18 -12.59 1.66 20.11
C GLY A 18 -13.16 2.18 18.79
N THR A 19 -14.14 3.10 18.89
CA THR A 19 -14.80 3.69 17.72
C THR A 19 -14.39 5.14 17.46
N ALA A 20 -14.42 5.54 16.19
CA ALA A 20 -14.19 6.90 15.72
C ALA A 20 -15.24 7.31 14.68
N ASP A 21 -15.39 8.61 14.43
CA ASP A 21 -16.31 9.09 13.39
C ASP A 21 -15.93 8.54 12.00
N VAL A 22 -14.62 8.43 11.75
CA VAL A 22 -14.05 7.88 10.51
C VAL A 22 -12.95 6.88 10.82
N ALA A 23 -12.98 5.71 10.19
CA ALA A 23 -11.87 4.76 10.17
C ALA A 23 -11.10 4.88 8.85
N LEU A 24 -9.78 5.08 8.92
CA LEU A 24 -8.91 5.23 7.74
C LEU A 24 -7.87 4.11 7.68
N ALA A 25 -7.85 3.37 6.57
CA ALA A 25 -6.72 2.50 6.22
C ALA A 25 -5.95 3.12 5.05
N HIS A 26 -4.74 3.59 5.31
CA HIS A 26 -3.92 4.31 4.33
C HIS A 26 -2.66 3.52 3.99
N HIS A 27 -2.60 3.00 2.76
CA HIS A 27 -1.45 2.27 2.20
C HIS A 27 -1.03 1.07 3.08
N VAL A 28 -1.99 0.23 3.49
CA VAL A 28 -1.74 -0.97 4.30
C VAL A 28 -2.38 -2.25 3.75
N THR A 29 -3.48 -2.16 3.01
CA THR A 29 -4.31 -3.30 2.59
C THR A 29 -3.56 -4.36 1.79
N TYR A 30 -2.56 -3.97 1.00
CA TYR A 30 -1.70 -4.90 0.25
C TYR A 30 -0.86 -5.85 1.12
N ASN A 31 -0.72 -5.59 2.43
CA ASN A 31 0.01 -6.43 3.38
C ASN A 31 -0.92 -7.20 4.32
N VAL A 32 -2.24 -7.11 4.15
CA VAL A 32 -3.23 -7.74 5.01
C VAL A 32 -3.43 -9.19 4.55
N PRO A 33 -3.15 -10.20 5.40
CA PRO A 33 -3.28 -11.61 5.00
C PRO A 33 -4.73 -12.04 4.77
N ASP A 34 -5.66 -11.53 5.58
CA ASP A 34 -7.09 -11.78 5.44
C ASP A 34 -7.86 -10.45 5.46
N LEU A 35 -8.25 -10.02 4.26
CA LEU A 35 -8.84 -8.70 4.05
C LEU A 35 -10.30 -8.65 4.53
N GLY A 36 -11.03 -9.78 4.59
CA GLY A 36 -12.44 -9.80 4.98
C GLY A 36 -12.67 -9.35 6.44
N PRO A 37 -12.07 -10.01 7.44
CA PRO A 37 -12.10 -9.59 8.84
C PRO A 37 -11.51 -8.19 9.06
N PHE A 38 -10.46 -7.84 8.31
CA PHE A 38 -9.86 -6.51 8.36
C PHE A 38 -10.88 -5.41 8.03
N VAL A 39 -11.60 -5.55 6.90
CA VAL A 39 -12.61 -4.60 6.43
C VAL A 39 -13.81 -4.55 7.38
N ARG A 40 -14.32 -5.71 7.83
CA ARG A 40 -15.44 -5.76 8.78
C ARG A 40 -15.11 -5.10 10.11
N ALA A 41 -13.87 -5.22 10.59
CA ALA A 41 -13.46 -4.52 11.79
C ALA A 41 -13.39 -3.00 11.58
N LEU A 42 -12.96 -2.53 10.39
CA LEU A 42 -12.93 -1.09 10.09
C LEU A 42 -14.33 -0.49 10.13
N ASP A 43 -15.29 -1.23 9.55
CA ASP A 43 -16.70 -0.90 9.58
C ASP A 43 -17.23 -0.80 11.01
N ALA A 44 -16.99 -1.82 11.84
CA ALA A 44 -17.40 -1.81 13.24
C ALA A 44 -16.73 -0.69 14.09
N ALA A 45 -15.56 -0.21 13.67
CA ALA A 45 -14.84 0.87 14.34
C ALA A 45 -15.26 2.27 13.86
N ALA A 46 -15.97 2.38 12.74
CA ALA A 46 -16.46 3.65 12.20
C ALA A 46 -17.90 3.92 12.66
N ARG A 47 -18.18 5.17 13.01
CA ARG A 47 -19.54 5.64 13.31
C ARG A 47 -20.26 6.20 12.10
N HIS A 48 -19.50 6.70 11.13
CA HIS A 48 -20.06 7.35 9.95
C HIS A 48 -19.46 6.85 8.64
N ARG A 49 -18.12 6.65 8.59
CA ARG A 49 -17.46 6.32 7.32
C ARG A 49 -16.20 5.50 7.50
N VAL A 50 -16.01 4.54 6.60
CA VAL A 50 -14.69 3.93 6.37
C VAL A 50 -14.08 4.52 5.11
N VAL A 51 -12.78 4.80 5.16
CA VAL A 51 -11.99 5.22 4.00
C VAL A 51 -10.79 4.29 3.87
N ILE A 52 -10.57 3.78 2.66
CA ILE A 52 -9.39 3.02 2.31
C ILE A 52 -8.71 3.74 1.15
N GLU A 53 -7.43 4.04 1.31
CA GLU A 53 -6.60 4.62 0.27
C GLU A 53 -5.39 3.73 0.00
N MET A 54 -5.18 3.38 -1.28
CA MET A 54 -4.06 2.56 -1.70
C MET A 54 -3.54 2.95 -3.09
N THR A 55 -2.32 2.55 -3.42
CA THR A 55 -1.83 2.64 -4.80
C THR A 55 -2.61 1.67 -5.68
N ALA A 56 -2.78 2.00 -6.97
CA ALA A 56 -3.51 1.15 -7.91
C ALA A 56 -2.93 -0.27 -8.02
N VAL A 57 -1.62 -0.41 -7.87
CA VAL A 57 -0.90 -1.69 -7.80
C VAL A 57 -0.08 -1.80 -6.52
N HIS A 58 0.29 -3.01 -6.10
CA HIS A 58 1.18 -3.18 -4.95
C HIS A 58 2.50 -2.40 -5.14
N PRO A 59 3.00 -1.69 -4.11
CA PRO A 59 4.25 -0.91 -4.19
C PRO A 59 5.52 -1.66 -4.61
N ASN A 60 5.50 -2.99 -4.71
CA ASN A 60 6.63 -3.82 -5.12
C ASN A 60 6.55 -4.20 -6.61
N VAL A 61 5.42 -3.96 -7.27
CA VAL A 61 5.26 -4.23 -8.71
C VAL A 61 6.30 -3.49 -9.56
N PRO A 62 6.62 -2.20 -9.30
CA PRO A 62 7.65 -1.51 -10.08
C PRO A 62 9.08 -2.04 -9.88
N THR A 63 9.32 -2.92 -8.90
CA THR A 63 10.66 -3.50 -8.63
C THR A 63 10.81 -4.95 -9.08
N ARG A 64 9.79 -5.54 -9.73
CA ARG A 64 9.81 -6.94 -10.16
C ARG A 64 11.01 -7.30 -11.03
N ASP A 65 11.32 -6.47 -12.03
CA ASP A 65 12.44 -6.73 -12.94
C ASP A 65 13.79 -6.67 -12.22
N LEU A 66 13.89 -5.83 -11.19
CA LEU A 66 15.08 -5.77 -10.33
C LEU A 66 15.18 -7.02 -9.44
N TRP A 67 14.07 -7.51 -8.89
CA TRP A 67 14.06 -8.78 -8.16
C TRP A 67 14.48 -9.96 -9.05
N GLN A 68 13.98 -10.02 -10.29
CA GLN A 68 14.42 -11.03 -11.26
C GLN A 68 15.91 -10.91 -11.57
N ARG A 69 16.42 -9.69 -11.78
CA ARG A 69 17.82 -9.45 -12.13
C ARG A 69 18.80 -9.81 -11.01
N PHE A 70 18.51 -9.42 -9.77
CA PHE A 70 19.45 -9.56 -8.65
C PHE A 70 19.28 -10.85 -7.86
N HIS A 71 18.09 -11.46 -7.88
CA HIS A 71 17.77 -12.66 -7.12
C HIS A 71 17.25 -13.83 -7.95
N GLY A 72 16.99 -13.63 -9.25
CA GLY A 72 16.36 -14.67 -10.10
C GLY A 72 14.92 -14.98 -9.69
N LEU A 73 14.27 -14.10 -8.93
CA LEU A 73 12.94 -14.30 -8.39
C LEU A 73 11.88 -13.60 -9.25
N ASP A 74 10.97 -14.40 -9.81
CA ASP A 74 9.75 -13.88 -10.40
C ASP A 74 8.80 -13.45 -9.28
N ARG A 75 8.41 -12.17 -9.31
CA ARG A 75 7.53 -11.56 -8.32
C ARG A 75 6.12 -11.46 -8.91
N PRO A 76 5.05 -11.58 -8.11
CA PRO A 76 3.70 -11.40 -8.62
C PRO A 76 3.46 -9.95 -9.07
N SER A 77 2.50 -9.75 -9.98
CA SER A 77 2.02 -8.45 -10.43
C SER A 77 0.85 -7.89 -9.61
N GLY A 78 0.31 -8.68 -8.68
CA GLY A 78 -0.80 -8.31 -7.80
C GLY A 78 -0.55 -8.73 -6.35
N PRO A 79 -1.51 -8.46 -5.44
CA PRO A 79 -2.84 -7.91 -5.70
C PRO A 79 -2.84 -6.42 -6.09
N ASP A 80 -3.91 -5.98 -6.75
CA ASP A 80 -4.15 -4.58 -7.14
C ASP A 80 -5.35 -3.98 -6.37
N ALA A 81 -5.66 -2.72 -6.62
CA ALA A 81 -6.76 -2.03 -5.96
C ALA A 81 -8.15 -2.55 -6.37
N ASP A 82 -8.28 -3.14 -7.56
CA ASP A 82 -9.56 -3.67 -8.04
C ASP A 82 -9.90 -4.98 -7.31
N LEU A 83 -8.92 -5.86 -7.11
CA LEU A 83 -9.07 -7.05 -6.26
C LEU A 83 -9.40 -6.69 -4.82
N CYS A 84 -8.81 -5.62 -4.28
CA CYS A 84 -9.18 -5.13 -2.95
C CYS A 84 -10.65 -4.67 -2.91
N LEU A 85 -11.10 -3.94 -3.94
CA LEU A 85 -12.47 -3.47 -4.06
C LEU A 85 -13.48 -4.61 -4.18
N GLU A 86 -13.15 -5.68 -4.90
CA GLU A 86 -13.96 -6.90 -4.97
C GLU A 86 -14.20 -7.50 -3.59
N VAL A 87 -13.16 -7.68 -2.78
CA VAL A 87 -13.30 -8.20 -1.41
C VAL A 87 -14.17 -7.30 -0.52
N VAL A 88 -14.04 -5.97 -0.64
CA VAL A 88 -14.89 -5.04 0.13
C VAL A 88 -16.36 -5.20 -0.27
N ARG A 89 -16.65 -5.35 -1.56
CA ARG A 89 -18.02 -5.59 -2.06
C ARG A 89 -18.55 -6.96 -1.63
N GLU A 90 -17.72 -8.00 -1.62
CA GLU A 90 -18.08 -9.32 -1.11
C GLU A 90 -18.39 -9.31 0.39
N CYS A 91 -17.84 -8.36 1.14
CA CYS A 91 -18.21 -8.14 2.54
C CYS A 91 -19.59 -7.49 2.70
N GLY A 92 -20.24 -7.06 1.61
CA GLY A 92 -21.60 -6.52 1.60
C GLY A 92 -21.70 -4.99 1.64
N PHE A 93 -20.58 -4.27 1.46
CA PHE A 93 -20.56 -2.81 1.53
C PHE A 93 -20.86 -2.17 0.17
N ASP A 94 -21.64 -1.07 0.19
CA ASP A 94 -21.89 -0.23 -1.00
C ASP A 94 -20.80 0.83 -1.12
N VAL A 95 -19.85 0.60 -2.02
CA VAL A 95 -18.57 1.32 -2.05
C VAL A 95 -18.52 2.36 -3.15
N ALA A 96 -18.31 3.61 -2.76
CA ALA A 96 -17.91 4.68 -3.67
C ALA A 96 -16.40 4.64 -3.93
N VAL A 97 -15.97 4.98 -5.14
CA VAL A 97 -14.57 4.88 -5.56
C VAL A 97 -14.12 6.11 -6.32
N GLN A 98 -12.95 6.61 -5.99
CA GLN A 98 -12.25 7.67 -6.71
C GLN A 98 -10.85 7.19 -7.12
N ARG A 99 -10.52 7.40 -8.39
CA ARG A 99 -9.17 7.19 -8.93
C ARG A 99 -8.56 8.54 -9.22
N TRP A 100 -7.33 8.74 -8.78
CA TRP A 100 -6.64 10.00 -8.95
C TRP A 100 -5.13 9.80 -8.97
N GLN A 101 -4.42 10.81 -9.43
CA GLN A 101 -2.97 10.81 -9.46
C GLN A 101 -2.42 11.79 -8.44
N ARG A 102 -1.58 11.30 -7.52
CA ARG A 102 -0.86 12.20 -6.62
C ARG A 102 0.18 13.03 -7.40
N PRO A 103 0.56 14.21 -6.90
CA PRO A 103 1.65 14.99 -7.49
C PRO A 103 2.92 14.16 -7.59
N GLY A 104 3.60 14.26 -8.72
CA GLY A 104 4.90 13.63 -8.89
C GLY A 104 5.93 14.28 -7.97
N ARG A 105 6.84 13.47 -7.43
CA ARG A 105 7.96 13.98 -6.63
C ARG A 105 9.26 13.55 -7.29
N ARG A 106 9.95 14.51 -7.91
CA ARG A 106 11.31 14.28 -8.40
C ARG A 106 12.21 13.97 -7.23
N THR A 107 12.90 12.84 -7.32
CA THR A 107 13.83 12.37 -6.30
C THR A 107 15.21 12.27 -6.93
N ASP A 108 16.25 12.63 -6.19
CA ASP A 108 17.63 12.48 -6.64
C ASP A 108 17.91 11.01 -6.99
N ARG A 109 18.65 10.79 -8.09
CA ARG A 109 18.93 9.44 -8.58
C ARG A 109 19.66 8.58 -7.55
N ALA A 110 20.63 9.16 -6.83
CA ALA A 110 21.35 8.45 -5.78
C ALA A 110 20.42 8.04 -4.62
N VAL A 111 19.45 8.89 -4.28
CA VAL A 111 18.42 8.57 -3.28
C VAL A 111 17.53 7.42 -3.75
N THR A 112 17.11 7.41 -5.03
CA THR A 112 16.36 6.30 -5.61
C THR A 112 17.15 4.99 -5.60
N VAL A 113 18.44 5.03 -5.95
CA VAL A 113 19.33 3.87 -5.92
C VAL A 113 19.47 3.31 -4.51
N ALA A 114 19.74 4.15 -3.51
CA ALA A 114 19.86 3.73 -2.12
C ALA A 114 18.53 3.14 -1.57
N PHE A 115 17.40 3.72 -1.97
CA PHE A 115 16.07 3.20 -1.64
C PHE A 115 15.83 1.81 -2.24
N LEU A 116 16.10 1.65 -3.54
CA LEU A 116 15.92 0.38 -4.25
C LEU A 116 16.85 -0.70 -3.73
N ARG A 117 18.12 -0.38 -3.45
CA ARG A 117 19.07 -1.32 -2.84
C ARG A 117 18.51 -1.88 -1.54
N LYS A 118 18.04 -1.02 -0.62
CA LYS A 118 17.44 -1.45 0.65
C LYS A 118 16.22 -2.33 0.41
N ARG A 119 15.33 -1.92 -0.50
CA ARG A 119 14.11 -2.66 -0.83
C ARG A 119 14.40 -4.03 -1.47
N LEU A 120 15.51 -4.16 -2.20
CA LEU A 120 16.00 -5.42 -2.78
C LEU A 120 16.84 -6.24 -1.81
N CYS A 121 17.04 -5.78 -0.56
CA CYS A 121 17.88 -6.43 0.44
C CYS A 121 19.34 -6.65 -0.03
N LEU A 122 19.90 -5.69 -0.78
CA LEU A 122 21.26 -5.78 -1.32
C LEU A 122 22.31 -5.08 -0.43
N PRO A 123 23.56 -5.57 -0.44
CA PRO A 123 24.67 -4.94 0.28
C PRO A 123 25.04 -3.58 -0.32
N TYR A 124 25.74 -2.73 0.45
CA TYR A 124 26.07 -1.35 0.06
C TYR A 124 26.93 -1.23 -1.21
N ASP A 125 27.80 -2.20 -1.48
CA ASP A 125 28.64 -2.25 -2.68
C ASP A 125 27.86 -2.59 -3.95
N ALA A 126 26.57 -2.96 -3.84
CA ALA A 126 25.70 -3.21 -4.99
C ALA A 126 25.08 -1.94 -5.60
N GLU A 127 25.21 -0.76 -4.98
CA GLU A 127 24.60 0.48 -5.50
C GLU A 127 24.99 0.81 -6.96
N PRO A 128 26.26 0.65 -7.40
CA PRO A 128 26.61 0.86 -8.81
C PRO A 128 25.88 -0.09 -9.76
N ALA A 129 25.67 -1.35 -9.36
CA ALA A 129 24.95 -2.33 -10.16
C ALA A 129 23.45 -2.00 -10.22
N VAL A 130 22.86 -1.55 -9.10
CA VAL A 130 21.48 -1.08 -9.03
C VAL A 130 21.31 0.14 -9.94
N ASP A 131 22.21 1.12 -9.87
CA ASP A 131 22.16 2.33 -10.71
C ASP A 131 22.24 1.99 -12.21
N ALA A 132 23.17 1.11 -12.59
CA ALA A 132 23.32 0.63 -13.96
C ALA A 132 22.10 -0.17 -14.46
N ALA A 133 21.23 -0.65 -13.56
CA ALA A 133 20.00 -1.34 -13.93
C ALA A 133 18.82 -0.39 -14.22
N LEU A 134 18.94 0.90 -13.87
CA LEU A 134 17.85 1.87 -14.04
C LEU A 134 18.01 2.65 -15.35
N PRO A 135 16.94 2.79 -16.16
CA PRO A 135 16.99 3.62 -17.36
C PRO A 135 17.30 5.08 -17.03
N ALA A 136 17.75 5.84 -18.05
CA ALA A 136 17.91 7.28 -17.94
C ALA A 136 16.55 7.91 -17.62
N GLY A 137 16.50 8.77 -16.60
CA GLY A 137 15.26 9.40 -16.15
C GLY A 137 14.30 8.46 -15.39
N TYR A 138 14.77 7.29 -14.92
CA TYR A 138 13.95 6.42 -14.06
C TYR A 138 13.35 7.18 -12.88
N GLU A 139 12.02 7.12 -12.77
CA GLU A 139 11.28 7.60 -11.62
C GLU A 139 10.59 6.42 -10.96
N PHE A 140 10.72 6.31 -9.63
CA PHE A 140 9.97 5.33 -8.86
C PHE A 140 8.53 5.83 -8.72
N ASP A 141 7.70 5.47 -9.70
CA ASP A 141 6.34 5.98 -9.81
C ASP A 141 5.30 5.01 -9.22
N LEU A 142 4.50 5.54 -8.30
CA LEU A 142 3.32 4.90 -7.71
C LEU A 142 2.23 5.96 -7.54
N ARG A 143 2.04 6.80 -8.57
CA ARG A 143 1.18 7.97 -8.49
C ARG A 143 -0.29 7.67 -8.64
N ASP A 144 -0.63 6.58 -9.31
CA ASP A 144 -2.01 6.13 -9.42
C ASP A 144 -2.49 5.64 -8.05
N VAL A 145 -3.45 6.35 -7.49
CA VAL A 145 -4.05 6.11 -6.18
C VAL A 145 -5.53 5.84 -6.37
N VAL A 146 -6.04 4.90 -5.59
CA VAL A 146 -7.46 4.58 -5.51
C VAL A 146 -7.89 4.79 -4.07
N THR A 147 -8.89 5.65 -3.90
CA THR A 147 -9.54 5.89 -2.62
C THR A 147 -10.97 5.37 -2.74
N PHE A 148 -11.37 4.47 -1.84
CA PHE A 148 -12.74 3.98 -1.75
C PHE A 148 -13.29 4.17 -0.35
N TRP A 149 -14.60 4.40 -0.26
CA TRP A 149 -15.29 4.66 1.00
C TRP A 149 -16.75 4.19 0.95
N TRP A 150 -17.30 3.94 2.12
CA TRP A 150 -18.72 3.66 2.34
C TRP A 150 -19.16 4.24 3.68
N ASP A 151 -20.47 4.46 3.81
CA ASP A 151 -21.07 4.96 5.04
C ASP A 151 -21.58 3.78 5.88
N THR A 152 -21.41 3.89 7.21
CA THR A 152 -21.71 2.84 8.21
C THR A 152 -23.03 3.09 8.94
#